data_AF-K2E135-F1
#
_entry.id   AF-K2E135-F1
#
_cell.length_a   1.000
_cell.length_b   1.000
_cell.length_c   1.000
_cell.angle_alpha   90.00
_cell.angle_beta   90.00
_cell.angle_gamma   90.00
#
_symmetry.space_group_name_H-M   'P 1'
#
loop_
_entity.id
_entity.type
_entity.pdbx_description
1 polymer ?
#
loop_
_entity_poly.entity_id
_entity_poly.type
_entity_poly.pdbx_seq_one_letter_code
_entity_poly.pdbx_strand_id
1 'polypeptide(L)'
;MNEQTKMQKVIDVMKEKGSTDEQVSEFLTELTKSAFARIYTVGMASFNEEDMQAIEACSDQNAANEMIKKLYNLRTGRSATEETQKFLDDFATGFLAEYEREKAQVA
;
A
#
# COMPACT_ATOMS: atom_id res chain seq x y z
N MET A 1 12.11 11.88 20.98
CA MET A 1 12.33 12.17 19.56
C MET A 1 11.49 11.19 18.77
N ASN A 2 10.47 11.66 18.03
CA ASN A 2 9.75 10.77 17.11
C ASN A 2 10.63 10.56 15.89
N GLU A 3 11.05 9.31 15.65
CA GLU A 3 11.72 8.95 14.41
C GLU A 3 10.74 9.13 13.25
N GLN A 4 11.14 9.91 12.26
CA GLN A 4 10.37 10.13 11.05
C GLN A 4 10.33 8.84 10.23
N THR A 5 9.14 8.40 9.83
CA THR A 5 8.98 7.19 8.99
C THR A 5 9.57 7.40 7.60
N LYS A 6 9.96 6.32 6.91
CA LYS A 6 10.45 6.40 5.52
C LYS A 6 9.43 7.05 4.59
N MET A 7 8.15 6.74 4.77
CA MET A 7 7.09 7.36 3.97
C MET A 7 6.98 8.86 4.22
N GLN A 8 7.17 9.31 5.47
CA GLN A 8 7.20 10.73 5.76
C GLN A 8 8.38 11.42 5.05
N LYS A 9 9.54 10.75 4.91
CA LYS A 9 10.65 11.28 4.10
C LYS A 9 10.32 11.36 2.62
N VAL A 10 9.57 10.39 2.07
CA VAL A 10 9.08 10.45 0.68
C VAL A 10 8.19 11.68 0.48
N ILE A 11 7.24 11.91 1.40
CA ILE A 11 6.36 13.07 1.37
C ILE A 11 7.16 14.37 1.36
N ASP A 12 8.17 14.47 2.21
CA ASP A 12 9.01 15.67 2.29
C ASP A 12 9.80 15.89 0.99
N VAL A 13 10.33 14.82 0.37
CA VAL A 13 11.01 14.92 -0.93
C VAL A 13 10.05 15.34 -2.05
N MET A 14 8.82 14.84 -2.06
CA MET A 14 7.81 15.27 -3.03
C MET A 14 7.52 16.77 -2.90
N LYS A 15 7.39 17.26 -1.66
CA LYS A 15 7.21 18.69 -1.39
C LYS A 15 8.43 19.52 -1.77
N GLU A 16 9.65 19.04 -1.50
CA GLU A 16 10.90 19.68 -1.94
C GLU A 16 10.97 19.80 -3.48
N LYS A 17 10.46 18.79 -4.20
CA LYS A 17 10.33 18.80 -5.67
C LYS A 17 9.15 19.63 -6.19
N GLY A 18 8.37 20.28 -5.31
CA GLY A 18 7.29 21.20 -5.66
C GLY A 18 5.89 20.59 -5.77
N SER A 19 5.69 19.35 -5.31
CA SER A 19 4.33 18.77 -5.25
C SER A 19 3.45 19.48 -4.23
N THR A 20 2.19 19.70 -4.58
CA THR A 20 1.17 20.25 -3.67
C THR A 20 0.67 19.20 -2.68
N ASP A 21 0.03 19.64 -1.59
CA ASP A 21 -0.61 18.72 -0.63
C ASP A 21 -1.67 17.83 -1.27
N GLU A 22 -2.41 18.35 -2.26
CA GLU A 22 -3.39 17.58 -3.04
C GLU A 22 -2.71 16.48 -3.86
N GLN A 23 -1.63 16.80 -4.56
CA GLN A 23 -0.86 15.82 -5.33
C GLN A 23 -0.23 14.74 -4.45
N VAL A 24 0.25 15.12 -3.26
CA VAL A 24 0.76 14.16 -2.27
C VAL A 24 -0.37 13.26 -1.77
N SER A 25 -1.55 13.82 -1.49
CA SER A 25 -2.72 13.06 -1.03
C SER A 25 -3.21 12.06 -2.08
N GLU A 26 -3.32 12.49 -3.34
CA GLU A 26 -3.67 11.62 -4.47
C GLU A 26 -2.64 10.50 -4.63
N PHE A 27 -1.35 10.84 -4.60
CA PHE A 27 -0.28 9.86 -4.67
C PHE A 27 -0.38 8.80 -3.57
N LEU A 28 -0.55 9.21 -2.31
CA LEU A 28 -0.70 8.28 -1.18
C LEU A 28 -1.94 7.40 -1.32
N THR A 29 -3.02 7.96 -1.85
CA THR A 29 -4.26 7.23 -2.13
C THR A 29 -4.04 6.17 -3.21
N GLU A 30 -3.41 6.51 -4.33
CA GLU A 30 -3.12 5.58 -5.42
C GLU A 30 -2.08 4.52 -5.02
N LEU A 31 -1.09 4.87 -4.22
CA LEU A 31 -0.12 3.92 -3.68
C LEU A 31 -0.81 2.89 -2.77
N THR A 32 -1.72 3.34 -1.92
CA THR A 32 -2.50 2.47 -1.03
C THR A 32 -3.45 1.57 -1.83
N LYS A 33 -4.14 2.10 -2.85
CA LYS A 33 -4.95 1.30 -3.77
C LYS A 33 -4.12 0.24 -4.49
N SER A 34 -2.91 0.58 -4.92
CA SER A 34 -1.99 -0.36 -5.57
C SER A 34 -1.57 -1.51 -4.63
N ALA A 35 -1.30 -1.20 -3.36
CA ALA A 35 -1.03 -2.20 -2.33
C ALA A 35 -2.22 -3.15 -2.16
N PHE A 36 -3.44 -2.60 -2.06
CA PHE A 36 -4.67 -3.39 -1.95
C PHE A 36 -4.95 -4.24 -3.19
N ALA A 37 -4.74 -3.71 -4.39
CA ALA A 37 -4.92 -4.46 -5.63
C ALA A 37 -4.02 -5.69 -5.70
N ARG A 38 -2.80 -5.61 -5.16
CA ARG A 38 -1.88 -6.74 -5.05
C ARG A 38 -2.42 -7.82 -4.10
N ILE A 39 -2.92 -7.42 -2.94
CA ILE A 39 -3.55 -8.35 -1.97
C ILE A 39 -4.76 -9.01 -2.60
N TYR A 40 -5.59 -8.23 -3.29
CA TYR A 40 -6.77 -8.73 -3.99
C TYR A 40 -6.40 -9.76 -5.06
N THR A 41 -5.40 -9.46 -5.90
CA THR A 41 -4.94 -10.36 -6.97
C THR A 41 -4.44 -11.69 -6.42
N VAL A 42 -3.63 -11.66 -5.36
CA VAL A 42 -3.10 -12.87 -4.72
C VAL A 42 -4.21 -13.62 -3.96
N GLY A 43 -5.11 -12.88 -3.32
CA GLY A 43 -6.27 -13.40 -2.61
C GLY A 43 -7.22 -14.14 -3.54
N MET A 44 -7.62 -13.52 -4.65
CA MET A 44 -8.53 -14.13 -5.64
C MET A 44 -8.00 -15.46 -6.20
N ALA A 45 -6.69 -15.60 -6.39
CA ALA A 45 -6.10 -16.87 -6.82
C ALA A 45 -6.21 -17.98 -5.75
N SER A 46 -6.48 -17.60 -4.50
CA SER A 46 -6.59 -18.49 -3.33
C SER A 46 -8.02 -18.62 -2.80
N PHE A 47 -8.96 -17.82 -3.31
CA PHE A 47 -10.35 -17.79 -2.85
C PHE A 47 -11.18 -18.84 -3.56
N ASN A 48 -12.08 -19.48 -2.82
CA ASN A 48 -13.07 -20.40 -3.37
C ASN A 48 -14.44 -19.70 -3.56
N GLU A 49 -15.43 -20.44 -4.03
CA GLU A 49 -16.77 -19.89 -4.29
C GLU A 49 -17.46 -19.37 -3.01
N GLU A 50 -17.29 -20.05 -1.88
CA GLU A 50 -17.85 -19.61 -0.58
C GLU A 50 -17.22 -18.29 -0.11
N ASP A 51 -15.91 -18.12 -0.33
CA ASP A 51 -15.20 -16.89 -0.02
C ASP A 51 -15.75 -15.72 -0.84
N MET A 52 -15.99 -15.94 -2.13
CA MET A 52 -16.56 -14.91 -3.02
C MET A 52 -17.99 -14.54 -2.60
N GLN A 53 -18.83 -15.53 -2.27
CA GLN A 53 -20.17 -15.28 -1.75
C GLN A 53 -20.15 -14.49 -0.42
N ALA A 54 -19.20 -14.79 0.47
CA ALA A 54 -19.04 -14.05 1.72
C ALA A 54 -18.65 -12.58 1.49
N ILE A 55 -17.84 -12.30 0.47
CA ILE A 55 -17.48 -10.93 0.07
C ILE A 55 -18.69 -10.20 -0.53
N GLU A 56 -19.42 -10.85 -1.44
CA GLU A 56 -20.61 -10.28 -2.10
C GLU A 56 -21.76 -10.01 -1.13
N ALA A 57 -21.87 -10.79 -0.05
CA ALA A 57 -22.88 -10.60 0.98
C ALA A 57 -22.60 -9.42 1.94
N CYS A 58 -21.46 -8.74 1.81
CA CYS A 58 -21.12 -7.59 2.64
C CYS A 58 -22.01 -6.37 2.33
N SER A 59 -22.36 -5.60 3.37
CA SER A 59 -23.30 -4.47 3.29
C SER A 59 -22.80 -3.28 2.48
N ASP A 60 -21.48 -3.14 2.40
CA ASP A 60 -20.80 -2.02 1.77
C ASP A 60 -19.36 -2.38 1.41
N GLN A 61 -18.71 -1.48 0.68
CA GLN A 61 -17.34 -1.68 0.20
C GLN A 61 -16.31 -1.78 1.33
N ASN A 62 -16.50 -1.09 2.46
CA ASN A 62 -15.57 -1.18 3.58
C ASN A 62 -15.67 -2.55 4.25
N ALA A 63 -16.89 -3.04 4.48
CA ALA A 63 -17.13 -4.38 4.98
C ALA A 63 -16.55 -5.45 4.04
N ALA A 64 -16.74 -5.30 2.72
CA ALA A 64 -16.16 -6.20 1.73
C ALA A 64 -14.62 -6.19 1.78
N ASN A 65 -14.00 -5.01 1.88
CA ASN A 65 -12.54 -4.89 2.00
C ASN A 65 -11.98 -5.56 3.26
N GLU A 66 -12.66 -5.43 4.41
CA GLU A 66 -12.26 -6.12 5.63
C GLU A 66 -12.46 -7.64 5.52
N MET A 67 -13.53 -8.09 4.87
CA MET A 67 -13.74 -9.51 4.58
C MET A 67 -12.62 -10.06 3.69
N ILE A 68 -12.25 -9.36 2.63
CA ILE A 68 -11.15 -9.74 1.73
C ILE A 68 -9.84 -9.88 2.52
N LYS A 69 -9.49 -8.91 3.39
CA LYS A 69 -8.29 -9.00 4.23
C LYS A 69 -8.33 -10.23 5.14
N LYS A 70 -9.46 -10.50 5.77
CA LYS A 70 -9.65 -11.66 6.64
C LYS A 70 -9.49 -12.98 5.89
N LEU A 71 -10.12 -13.09 4.72
CA LEU A 71 -10.05 -14.28 3.87
C LEU A 71 -8.64 -14.47 3.31
N TYR A 72 -7.97 -13.39 2.91
CA TYR A 72 -6.56 -13.43 2.50
C TYR A 72 -5.70 -14.07 3.58
N ASN A 73 -5.83 -13.61 4.83
CA ASN A 73 -5.08 -14.16 5.95
C ASN A 73 -5.36 -15.66 6.16
N LEU A 74 -6.63 -16.04 6.09
CA LEU A 74 -7.07 -17.42 6.29
C LEU A 74 -6.55 -18.35 5.20
N ARG A 75 -6.59 -17.93 3.93
CA ARG A 75 -6.27 -18.78 2.78
C ARG A 75 -4.78 -18.84 2.48
N THR A 76 -4.05 -17.74 2.68
CA THR A 76 -2.63 -17.66 2.34
C THR A 76 -1.69 -17.91 3.53
N GLY A 77 -2.21 -17.81 4.76
CA GLY A 77 -1.40 -17.84 5.97
C GLY A 77 -0.54 -16.59 6.18
N ARG A 78 -0.75 -15.53 5.39
CA ARG A 78 0.01 -14.27 5.43
C ARG A 78 -0.88 -13.13 5.88
N SER A 79 -0.34 -12.17 6.63
CA SER A 79 -1.11 -11.00 7.05
C SER A 79 -1.19 -9.97 5.91
N ALA A 80 -2.40 -9.69 5.43
CA ALA A 80 -2.69 -8.63 4.47
C ALA A 80 -2.15 -7.27 4.95
N THR A 81 -2.22 -7.00 6.25
CA THR A 81 -1.68 -5.77 6.86
C THR A 81 -0.16 -5.73 6.78
N GLU A 82 0.53 -6.84 7.10
CA GLU A 82 2.00 -6.90 7.03
C GLU A 82 2.48 -6.80 5.58
N GLU A 83 1.80 -7.46 4.64
CA GLU A 83 2.09 -7.37 3.20
C GLU A 83 1.89 -5.94 2.67
N THR A 84 0.83 -5.25 3.12
CA THR A 84 0.61 -3.83 2.78
C THR A 84 1.74 -2.97 3.33
N GLN A 85 2.07 -3.13 4.61
CA GLN A 85 3.13 -2.37 5.25
C GLN A 85 4.48 -2.61 4.58
N LYS A 86 4.79 -3.87 4.26
CA LYS A 86 6.00 -4.26 3.55
C LYS A 86 6.05 -3.59 2.17
N PHE A 87 4.96 -3.61 1.41
CA PHE A 87 4.90 -2.96 0.10
C PHE A 87 5.20 -1.46 0.19
N LEU A 88 4.59 -0.77 1.16
CA LEU A 88 4.81 0.67 1.37
C LEU A 88 6.24 0.97 1.81
N ASP A 89 6.83 0.13 2.66
CA ASP A 89 8.21 0.28 3.12
C ASP A 89 9.23 -0.01 2.01
N ASP A 90 8.99 -1.03 1.19
CA ASP A 90 9.81 -1.36 0.02
C ASP A 90 9.76 -0.21 -1.00
N PHE A 91 8.56 0.33 -1.27
CA PHE A 91 8.38 1.50 -2.12
C PHE A 91 9.18 2.70 -1.60
N ALA A 92 8.99 3.06 -0.32
CA ALA A 92 9.67 4.21 0.26
C ALA A 92 11.19 4.04 0.27
N THR A 93 11.67 2.81 0.51
CA THR A 93 13.10 2.49 0.45
C THR A 93 13.65 2.66 -0.96
N GLY A 94 12.95 2.15 -1.98
CA GLY A 94 13.35 2.29 -3.38
C GLY A 94 13.35 3.75 -3.86
N PHE A 95 12.30 4.50 -3.53
CA PHE A 95 12.17 5.90 -3.87
C PHE A 95 13.33 6.74 -3.29
N LEU A 96 13.61 6.59 -1.99
CA LEU A 96 14.67 7.35 -1.33
C LEU A 96 16.06 6.96 -1.86
N ALA A 97 16.29 5.68 -2.14
CA ALA A 97 17.56 5.23 -2.72
C ALA A 97 17.79 5.75 -4.14
N GLU A 98 16.74 5.92 -4.94
CA GLU A 98 16.85 6.57 -6.26
C GLU A 98 17.11 8.07 -6.10
N TYR A 99 16.38 8.74 -5.22
CA TYR A 99 16.55 10.17 -4.98
C TYR A 99 17.96 10.55 -4.48
N GLU A 100 18.54 9.78 -3.56
CA GLU A 100 19.92 9.99 -3.12
C GLU A 100 20.93 9.79 -4.26
N ARG A 101 20.66 8.83 -5.16
CA ARG A 101 21.49 8.63 -6.36
C ARG A 101 21.38 9.80 -7.35
N GLU A 102 20.18 10.35 -7.55
CA GLU A 102 19.98 11.57 -8.35
C GLU A 102 20.75 12.75 -7.76
N LYS A 103 20.64 12.99 -6.45
CA LYS A 103 21.35 14.08 -5.76
C LYS A 103 22.87 13.96 -5.91
N ALA A 104 23.42 12.75 -5.77
CA ALA A 104 24.86 12.52 -5.89
C ALA A 104 25.41 12.69 -7.31
N GLN A 105 24.57 12.63 -8.35
CA GLN A 105 24.99 12.85 -9.75
C GLN A 105 24.96 14.32 -10.17
N VAL A 106 24.26 15.16 -9.41
CA VAL A 106 24.11 16.61 -9.67
C VAL A 106 25.06 17.45 -8.80
N ALA A 107 25.68 16.85 -7.78
CA ALA A 107 26.68 17.46 -6.90
C ALA A 107 28.11 17.33 -7.45
#